data_AF-A0A1I4FLZ2-F1
#
_entry.id   AF-A0A1I4FLZ2-F1
#
_cell.length_a   1.000
_cell.length_b   1.000
_cell.length_c   1.000
_cell.angle_alpha   90.00
_cell.angle_beta   90.00
_cell.angle_gamma   90.00
#
_symmetry.space_group_name_H-M   'P 1'
#
loop_
_entity.id
_entity.type
_entity.pdbx_description
1 polymer ?
#
loop_
_entity_poly.entity_id
_entity_poly.type
_entity_poly.pdbx_seq_one_letter_code
_entity_poly.pdbx_strand_id
1 'polypeptide(L)'
;MSDERPGHDLPDTRGRTGLHRAGRDLTGNPDVRIHDVEVTSDGWHILRRTTFGYRGRTGEWTTQSRETYDRGNGATVLLYDPVGRTLLLSRQFRFPAYVNGHPDGMLIESAAGLLDGDSPEEAIRREAAEELGVRIGGLTHLFDLYMSPGSVTERVHFYAAEYAPEDVSGGGGVEEEGEEIEPVVVPYDEALGMVADARIADGKTVILVQWAALNLFG
;
A
#
# COMPACT_ATOMS: atom_id res chain seq x y z
N MET A 1 10.18 38.62 -12.25
CA MET A 1 9.69 38.26 -10.91
C MET A 1 9.78 36.75 -10.83
N SER A 2 10.53 36.23 -9.85
CA SER A 2 10.57 34.79 -9.59
C SER A 2 9.16 34.37 -9.20
N ASP A 3 8.49 33.56 -10.02
CA ASP A 3 7.15 33.06 -9.73
C ASP A 3 7.29 31.82 -8.84
N GLU A 4 7.68 32.07 -7.60
CA GLU A 4 7.91 31.02 -6.60
C GLU A 4 6.59 30.30 -6.31
N ARG A 5 6.56 28.98 -6.53
CA ARG A 5 5.35 28.16 -6.36
C ARG A 5 5.41 27.35 -5.06
N PRO A 6 4.34 27.34 -4.23
CA PRO A 6 4.21 26.38 -3.12
C PRO A 6 4.39 24.94 -3.60
N GLY A 7 5.04 24.11 -2.78
CA GLY A 7 5.44 22.74 -3.12
C GLY A 7 6.62 22.64 -4.11
N HIS A 8 6.95 23.71 -4.83
CA HIS A 8 8.11 23.75 -5.73
C HIS A 8 9.30 24.41 -5.05
N ASP A 9 9.23 25.73 -4.90
CA ASP A 9 10.29 26.60 -4.41
C ASP A 9 9.97 27.12 -2.99
N LEU A 10 8.68 27.24 -2.67
CA LEU A 10 8.17 27.52 -1.34
C LEU A 10 7.58 26.25 -0.71
N PRO A 11 7.57 26.11 0.63
CA PRO A 11 6.89 25.01 1.30
C PRO A 11 5.39 24.97 0.95
N ASP A 12 4.84 23.77 0.74
CA ASP A 12 3.39 23.55 0.68
C ASP A 12 2.73 23.68 2.08
N THR A 13 1.44 23.43 2.17
CA THR A 13 0.68 23.47 3.43
C THR A 13 1.14 22.45 4.47
N ARG A 14 1.97 21.47 4.07
CA ARG A 14 2.58 20.44 4.90
C ARG A 14 4.09 20.60 5.03
N GLY A 15 4.65 21.74 4.61
CA GLY A 15 6.07 22.06 4.74
C GLY A 15 7.00 21.44 3.69
N ARG A 16 6.47 20.79 2.64
CA ARG A 16 7.26 20.06 1.64
C ARG A 16 7.68 20.97 0.48
N THR A 17 8.84 20.72 -0.11
CA THR A 17 9.36 21.44 -1.30
C THR A 17 9.89 20.46 -2.34
N GLY A 18 10.20 20.95 -3.55
CA GLY A 18 10.77 20.12 -4.61
C GLY A 18 9.84 19.02 -5.13
N LEU A 19 8.53 19.12 -4.88
CA LEU A 19 7.55 18.08 -5.23
C LEU A 19 7.55 17.77 -6.73
N HIS A 20 7.82 18.76 -7.58
CA HIS A 20 7.92 18.63 -9.03
C HIS A 20 9.20 17.96 -9.56
N ARG A 21 10.15 17.60 -8.69
CA ARG A 21 11.43 17.01 -9.10
C ARG A 21 11.33 15.50 -9.32
N ALA A 22 10.41 14.83 -8.63
CA ALA A 22 10.22 13.39 -8.76
C ALA A 22 9.90 13.03 -10.23
N GLY A 23 10.69 12.13 -10.79
CA GLY A 23 10.53 11.67 -12.18
C GLY A 23 11.17 12.56 -13.24
N ARG A 24 11.63 13.78 -12.92
CA ARG A 24 12.10 14.76 -13.92
C ARG A 24 13.38 14.33 -14.64
N ASP A 25 14.28 13.68 -13.91
CA ASP A 25 15.61 13.29 -14.40
C ASP A 25 15.72 11.79 -14.73
N LEU A 26 14.58 11.11 -14.96
CA LEU A 26 14.56 9.69 -15.31
C LEU A 26 15.21 9.45 -16.67
N THR A 27 16.23 8.59 -16.67
CA THR A 27 17.04 8.25 -17.86
C THR A 27 17.19 6.74 -18.06
N GLY A 28 16.61 5.92 -17.17
CA GLY A 28 16.78 4.45 -17.18
C GLY A 28 16.14 3.73 -18.38
N ASN A 29 15.22 4.39 -19.10
CA ASN A 29 14.64 3.86 -20.33
C ASN A 29 14.98 4.78 -21.51
N PRO A 30 15.83 4.36 -22.47
CA PRO A 30 16.24 5.19 -23.61
C PRO A 30 15.09 5.54 -24.57
N ASP A 31 13.96 4.83 -24.48
CA ASP A 31 12.75 5.07 -25.25
C ASP A 31 11.79 6.05 -24.55
N VAL A 32 12.17 6.61 -23.41
CA VAL A 32 11.40 7.61 -22.66
C VAL A 32 12.21 8.90 -22.53
N ARG A 33 11.58 10.05 -22.77
CA ARG A 33 12.18 11.37 -22.57
C ARG A 33 11.21 12.27 -21.83
N ILE A 34 11.52 12.62 -20.60
CA ILE A 34 10.67 13.49 -19.80
C ILE A 34 10.75 14.92 -20.34
N HIS A 35 9.60 15.55 -20.54
CA HIS A 35 9.50 16.93 -21.03
C HIS A 35 9.08 17.87 -19.90
N ASP A 36 8.08 17.48 -19.12
CA ASP A 36 7.55 18.30 -18.03
C ASP A 36 6.97 17.44 -16.89
N VAL A 37 7.02 17.99 -15.68
CA VAL A 37 6.41 17.42 -14.47
C VAL A 37 5.67 18.54 -13.74
N GLU A 38 4.35 18.44 -13.75
CA GLU A 38 3.43 19.39 -13.13
C GLU A 38 2.86 18.76 -11.84
N VAL A 39 2.91 19.48 -10.72
CA VAL A 39 2.18 19.09 -9.50
C VAL A 39 0.75 19.59 -9.63
N THR A 40 -0.21 18.67 -9.73
CA THR A 40 -1.63 19.00 -9.92
C THR A 40 -2.42 18.94 -8.62
N SER A 41 -1.91 18.24 -7.59
CA SER A 41 -2.41 18.28 -6.22
C SER A 41 -1.30 17.92 -5.23
N ASP A 42 -1.27 18.58 -4.09
CA ASP A 42 -0.29 18.42 -3.01
C ASP A 42 -0.96 18.38 -1.62
N GLY A 43 -2.15 17.77 -1.55
CA GLY A 43 -2.88 17.57 -0.29
C GLY A 43 -2.19 16.56 0.63
N TRP A 44 -2.90 15.50 1.01
CA TRP A 44 -2.29 14.44 1.84
C TRP A 44 -1.10 13.78 1.11
N HIS A 45 -1.33 13.39 -0.13
CA HIS A 45 -0.36 12.79 -1.04
C HIS A 45 -0.21 13.64 -2.31
N ILE A 46 0.76 13.30 -3.18
CA ILE A 46 1.11 14.15 -4.32
C ILE A 46 0.54 13.57 -5.62
N LEU A 47 -0.25 14.35 -6.35
CA LEU A 47 -0.65 14.04 -7.72
C LEU A 47 0.22 14.84 -8.68
N ARG A 48 0.82 14.14 -9.64
CA ARG A 48 1.64 14.76 -10.69
C ARG A 48 1.10 14.41 -12.06
N ARG A 49 1.18 15.36 -12.99
CA ARG A 49 1.05 15.11 -14.42
C ARG A 49 2.42 15.17 -15.07
N THR A 50 2.85 14.08 -15.69
CA THR A 50 4.12 14.02 -16.41
C THR A 50 3.86 13.96 -17.90
N THR A 51 4.46 14.90 -18.64
CA THR A 51 4.47 14.91 -20.10
C THR A 51 5.81 14.40 -20.58
N PHE A 52 5.81 13.41 -21.47
CA PHE A 52 7.02 12.74 -21.92
C PHE A 52 6.88 12.25 -23.37
N GLY A 53 8.02 12.18 -24.07
CA GLY A 53 8.15 11.47 -25.32
C GLY A 53 8.33 9.98 -25.06
N TYR A 54 7.61 9.14 -25.81
CA TYR A 54 7.77 7.69 -25.81
C TYR A 54 8.03 7.19 -27.23
N ARG A 55 9.12 6.43 -27.39
CA ARG A 55 9.45 5.75 -28.63
C ARG A 55 8.84 4.35 -28.61
N GLY A 56 7.73 4.20 -29.33
CA GLY A 56 7.02 2.93 -29.41
C GLY A 56 7.73 1.89 -30.28
N ARG A 57 7.08 0.74 -30.48
CA ARG A 57 7.62 -0.39 -31.28
C ARG A 57 7.95 -0.03 -32.73
N THR A 58 7.32 1.00 -33.30
CA THR A 58 7.59 1.48 -34.67
C THR A 58 8.87 2.31 -34.77
N GLY A 59 9.47 2.69 -33.63
CA GLY A 59 10.59 3.62 -33.57
C GLY A 59 10.18 5.10 -33.66
N GLU A 60 8.90 5.39 -33.87
CA GLU A 60 8.36 6.75 -33.87
C GLU A 60 8.19 7.29 -32.46
N TRP A 61 8.52 8.57 -32.28
CA TRP A 61 8.31 9.29 -31.03
C TRP A 61 6.89 9.85 -30.98
N THR A 62 6.22 9.61 -29.86
CA THR A 62 4.90 10.19 -29.55
C THR A 62 4.97 10.93 -28.22
N THR A 63 4.31 12.07 -28.13
CA THR A 63 4.13 12.76 -26.84
C THR A 63 2.95 12.17 -26.11
N GLN A 64 3.16 11.81 -24.85
CA GLN A 64 2.13 11.28 -23.95
C GLN A 64 2.09 12.09 -22.66
N SER A 65 0.96 12.01 -21.98
CA SER A 65 0.78 12.56 -20.63
C SER A 65 0.13 11.51 -19.73
N ARG A 66 0.60 11.40 -18.49
CA ARG A 66 0.04 10.52 -17.46
C ARG A 66 -0.03 11.25 -16.13
N GLU A 67 -1.09 10.97 -15.39
CA GLU A 67 -1.17 11.35 -13.98
C GLU A 67 -0.70 10.17 -13.11
N THR A 68 0.13 10.49 -12.11
CA THR A 68 0.62 9.53 -11.13
C THR A 68 0.33 10.04 -9.73
N TYR A 69 -0.39 9.25 -8.95
CA TYR A 69 -0.67 9.51 -7.56
C TYR A 69 0.39 8.85 -6.68
N ASP A 70 1.12 9.67 -5.95
CA ASP A 70 2.27 9.29 -5.14
C ASP A 70 1.93 9.36 -3.66
N ARG A 71 1.63 8.17 -3.12
CA ARG A 71 1.21 7.98 -1.74
C ARG A 71 2.32 7.50 -0.82
N GLY A 72 3.52 7.31 -1.35
CA GLY A 72 4.58 6.55 -0.69
C GLY A 72 4.45 5.04 -0.96
N ASN A 73 5.37 4.30 -0.36
CA ASN A 73 5.36 2.83 -0.37
C ASN A 73 4.83 2.34 0.98
N GLY A 74 4.45 1.07 1.03
CA GLY A 74 3.96 0.43 2.25
C GLY A 74 4.51 -0.98 2.45
N ALA A 75 4.16 -1.57 3.58
CA ALA A 75 4.43 -2.95 3.89
C ALA A 75 3.15 -3.64 4.40
N THR A 76 3.07 -4.96 4.24
CA THR A 76 1.95 -5.77 4.74
C THR A 76 2.43 -7.15 5.20
N VAL A 77 1.74 -7.73 6.18
CA VAL A 77 2.08 -9.05 6.72
C VAL A 77 0.86 -9.95 6.85
N LEU A 78 1.01 -11.21 6.45
CA LEU A 78 0.09 -12.26 6.85
C LEU A 78 0.51 -12.81 8.21
N LEU A 79 -0.33 -12.62 9.22
CA LEU A 79 -0.19 -13.26 10.53
C LEU A 79 -0.99 -14.55 10.53
N TYR A 80 -0.33 -15.68 10.80
CA TYR A 80 -0.97 -16.99 10.81
C TYR A 80 -0.59 -17.81 12.04
N ASP A 81 -1.55 -18.59 12.55
CA ASP A 81 -1.31 -19.63 13.55
C ASP A 81 -1.30 -20.99 12.83
N PRO A 82 -0.14 -21.66 12.72
CA PRO A 82 -0.04 -22.94 12.04
C PRO A 82 -0.76 -24.08 12.80
N VAL A 83 -0.90 -23.97 14.13
CA VAL A 83 -1.54 -24.99 14.98
C VAL A 83 -3.05 -24.89 14.87
N GLY A 84 -3.60 -23.69 15.07
CA GLY A 84 -5.02 -23.40 14.97
C GLY A 84 -5.54 -23.35 13.52
N ARG A 85 -4.64 -23.25 12.53
CA ARG A 85 -4.97 -22.99 11.11
C ARG A 85 -5.85 -21.75 10.97
N THR A 86 -5.46 -20.67 11.63
CA THR A 86 -6.17 -19.38 11.60
C THR A 86 -5.26 -18.27 11.08
N LEU A 87 -5.90 -17.21 10.58
CA LEU A 87 -5.27 -15.97 10.18
C LEU A 87 -5.75 -14.86 11.11
N LEU A 88 -4.85 -13.97 11.51
CA LEU A 88 -5.21 -12.72 12.16
C LEU A 88 -5.21 -11.60 11.12
N LEU A 89 -6.39 -11.02 10.91
CA LEU A 89 -6.67 -9.97 9.94
C LEU A 89 -7.24 -8.74 10.66
N SER A 90 -7.32 -7.62 9.98
CA SER A 90 -8.02 -6.42 10.43
C SER A 90 -9.34 -6.25 9.70
N ARG A 91 -10.31 -5.59 10.34
CA ARG A 91 -11.53 -5.08 9.71
C ARG A 91 -11.60 -3.57 9.95
N GLN A 92 -11.65 -2.78 8.88
CA GLN A 92 -11.62 -1.32 8.98
C GLN A 92 -12.37 -0.63 7.83
N PHE A 93 -12.79 0.62 8.05
CA PHE A 93 -13.51 1.40 7.06
C PHE A 93 -12.55 2.00 6.01
N ARG A 94 -12.86 1.81 4.73
CA ARG A 94 -12.13 2.42 3.60
C ARG A 94 -13.07 3.23 2.73
N PHE A 95 -13.01 4.55 2.88
CA PHE A 95 -13.80 5.48 2.06
C PHE A 95 -13.65 5.28 0.54
N PRO A 96 -12.44 5.03 -0.03
CA PRO A 96 -12.29 4.80 -1.47
C PRO A 96 -13.06 3.57 -1.98
N ALA A 97 -13.16 2.51 -1.19
CA ALA A 97 -13.95 1.34 -1.54
C ALA A 97 -15.45 1.64 -1.42
N TYR A 98 -15.85 2.37 -0.37
CA TYR A 98 -17.24 2.74 -0.14
C TYR A 98 -17.81 3.62 -1.26
N VAL A 99 -17.09 4.68 -1.65
CA VAL A 99 -17.51 5.56 -2.75
C VAL A 99 -17.53 4.83 -4.10
N ASN A 100 -16.80 3.71 -4.21
CA ASN A 100 -16.76 2.85 -5.40
C ASN A 100 -17.70 1.63 -5.30
N GLY A 101 -18.67 1.63 -4.39
CA GLY A 101 -19.77 0.66 -4.37
C GLY A 101 -19.58 -0.56 -3.45
N HIS A 102 -18.58 -0.58 -2.56
CA HIS A 102 -18.58 -1.52 -1.44
C HIS A 102 -19.83 -1.30 -0.57
N PRO A 103 -20.54 -2.35 -0.11
CA PRO A 103 -21.83 -2.20 0.56
C PRO A 103 -21.81 -1.31 1.82
N ASP A 104 -20.74 -1.39 2.61
CA ASP A 104 -20.60 -0.67 3.89
C ASP A 104 -19.21 -0.02 4.07
N GLY A 105 -18.33 -0.13 3.06
CA GLY A 105 -16.93 0.29 3.16
C GLY A 105 -16.03 -0.47 4.14
N MET A 106 -16.52 -1.50 4.85
CA MET A 106 -15.73 -2.25 5.83
C MET A 106 -14.99 -3.39 5.15
N LEU A 107 -13.67 -3.26 4.98
CA LEU A 107 -12.85 -4.30 4.36
C LEU A 107 -12.16 -5.15 5.42
N ILE A 108 -11.98 -6.43 5.08
CA ILE A 108 -11.14 -7.36 5.83
C ILE A 108 -9.78 -7.43 5.14
N GLU A 109 -8.73 -7.11 5.88
CA GLU A 109 -7.40 -6.85 5.35
C GLU A 109 -6.30 -7.54 6.16
N SER A 110 -5.15 -7.83 5.54
CA SER A 110 -3.91 -8.08 6.24
C SER A 110 -3.40 -6.79 6.89
N ALA A 111 -2.70 -6.89 8.03
CA ALA A 111 -2.05 -5.73 8.63
C ALA A 111 -1.13 -5.05 7.62
N ALA A 112 -1.21 -3.73 7.54
CA ALA A 112 -0.48 -2.96 6.55
C ALA A 112 -0.44 -1.47 6.87
N GLY A 113 0.66 -0.82 6.47
CA GLY A 113 0.77 0.63 6.56
C GLY A 113 1.89 1.19 5.71
N LEU A 114 2.03 2.52 5.76
CA LEU A 114 3.06 3.24 5.02
C LEU A 114 4.43 3.03 5.68
N LEU A 115 5.49 3.19 4.88
CA LEU A 115 6.84 3.07 5.42
C LEU A 115 7.22 4.24 6.34
N ASP A 116 6.72 5.45 6.07
CA ASP A 116 6.95 6.66 6.87
C ASP A 116 8.40 6.94 7.31
N GLY A 117 9.36 6.50 6.49
CA GLY A 117 10.80 6.69 6.71
C GLY A 117 11.50 5.47 7.33
N ASP A 118 10.74 4.50 7.81
CA ASP A 118 11.25 3.23 8.33
C ASP A 118 11.66 2.28 7.20
N SER A 119 12.45 1.26 7.53
CA SER A 119 12.59 0.11 6.65
C SER A 119 11.26 -0.67 6.55
N PRO A 120 11.00 -1.40 5.46
CA PRO A 120 9.77 -2.19 5.33
C PRO A 120 9.53 -3.21 6.45
N GLU A 121 10.59 -3.77 7.03
CA GLU A 121 10.50 -4.66 8.19
C GLU A 121 10.13 -3.91 9.47
N GLU A 122 10.75 -2.76 9.74
CA GLU A 122 10.42 -1.94 10.91
C GLU A 122 8.98 -1.43 10.84
N ALA A 123 8.56 -0.91 9.68
CA ALA A 123 7.21 -0.45 9.44
C ALA A 123 6.19 -1.55 9.73
N ILE A 124 6.33 -2.74 9.15
CA ILE A 124 5.31 -3.77 9.33
C ILE A 124 5.24 -4.35 10.74
N ARG A 125 6.36 -4.33 11.48
CA ARG A 125 6.38 -4.68 12.91
C ARG A 125 5.64 -3.66 13.76
N ARG A 126 5.79 -2.37 13.44
CA ARG A 126 5.07 -1.27 14.08
C ARG A 126 3.56 -1.40 13.81
N GLU A 127 3.18 -1.52 12.55
CA GLU A 127 1.77 -1.66 12.12
C GLU A 127 1.10 -2.88 12.76
N ALA A 128 1.74 -4.05 12.76
CA ALA A 128 1.15 -5.25 13.38
C ALA A 128 0.93 -5.09 14.90
N ALA A 129 1.79 -4.32 15.58
CA ALA A 129 1.63 -4.03 17.00
C ALA A 129 0.52 -2.99 17.24
N GLU A 130 0.39 -1.97 16.39
CA GLU A 130 -0.60 -0.89 16.49
C GLU A 130 -2.00 -1.36 16.09
N GLU A 131 -2.13 -1.97 14.92
CA GLU A 131 -3.42 -2.40 14.37
C GLU A 131 -3.97 -3.63 15.10
N LEU A 132 -3.12 -4.65 15.33
CA LEU A 132 -3.55 -5.99 15.75
C LEU A 132 -3.00 -6.43 17.10
N GLY A 133 -2.20 -5.58 17.78
CA GLY A 133 -1.65 -5.91 19.09
C GLY A 133 -0.63 -7.04 19.08
N VAL A 134 -0.01 -7.37 17.93
CA VAL A 134 0.92 -8.50 17.80
C VAL A 134 2.36 -8.03 17.68
N ARG A 135 3.22 -8.54 18.56
CA ARG A 135 4.67 -8.39 18.42
C ARG A 135 5.23 -9.53 17.57
N ILE A 136 5.56 -9.22 16.33
CA ILE A 136 6.11 -10.21 15.40
C ILE A 136 7.50 -10.67 15.88
N GLY A 137 7.71 -11.99 15.91
CA GLY A 137 9.01 -12.61 16.07
C GLY A 137 9.73 -12.75 14.72
N GLY A 138 9.80 -13.98 14.22
CA GLY A 138 10.34 -14.29 12.90
C GLY A 138 9.48 -13.71 11.78
N LEU A 139 10.12 -13.04 10.82
CA LEU A 139 9.45 -12.38 9.70
C LEU A 139 10.06 -12.90 8.38
N THR A 140 9.21 -13.37 7.47
CA THR A 140 9.63 -13.88 6.17
C THR A 140 9.21 -12.89 5.09
N HIS A 141 10.17 -12.33 4.36
CA HIS A 141 9.89 -11.54 3.16
C HIS A 141 9.43 -12.44 2.02
N LEU A 142 8.39 -12.04 1.30
CA LEU A 142 7.80 -12.81 0.21
C LEU A 142 8.11 -12.17 -1.15
N PHE A 143 7.74 -10.91 -1.33
CA PHE A 143 7.87 -10.18 -2.59
C PHE A 143 7.60 -8.68 -2.42
N ASP A 144 8.01 -7.91 -3.43
CA ASP A 144 7.70 -6.48 -3.55
C ASP A 144 6.87 -6.26 -4.82
N LEU A 145 5.65 -5.73 -4.67
CA LEU A 145 4.70 -5.60 -5.79
C LEU A 145 4.21 -4.16 -5.95
N TYR A 146 4.04 -3.74 -7.20
CA TYR A 146 3.26 -2.55 -7.53
C TYR A 146 1.78 -2.93 -7.58
N MET A 147 0.95 -2.24 -6.79
CA MET A 147 -0.46 -2.64 -6.62
C MET A 147 -1.36 -2.11 -7.73
N SER A 148 -1.09 -0.91 -8.25
CA SER A 148 -1.85 -0.30 -9.35
C SER A 148 -0.95 0.53 -10.28
N PRO A 149 -0.02 -0.10 -11.01
CA PRO A 149 1.04 0.58 -11.78
C PRO A 149 0.54 1.40 -12.98
N GLY A 150 -0.77 1.43 -13.23
CA GLY A 150 -1.37 2.30 -14.24
C GLY A 150 -1.46 3.77 -13.81
N SER A 151 -1.53 4.05 -12.51
CA SER A 151 -1.78 5.40 -11.99
C SER A 151 -1.23 5.68 -10.60
N VAL A 152 -0.83 4.66 -9.83
CA VAL A 152 -0.31 4.81 -8.46
C VAL A 152 1.14 4.32 -8.41
N THR A 153 2.01 5.10 -7.77
CA THR A 153 3.45 4.77 -7.67
C THR A 153 3.77 3.71 -6.61
N GLU A 154 2.81 3.44 -5.72
CA GLU A 154 2.95 2.60 -4.54
C GLU A 154 3.52 1.22 -4.88
N ARG A 155 4.60 0.88 -4.20
CA ARG A 155 5.11 -0.47 -4.06
C ARG A 155 4.85 -0.96 -2.63
N VAL A 156 4.30 -2.15 -2.50
CA VAL A 156 4.04 -2.80 -1.21
C VAL A 156 5.02 -3.95 -1.02
N HIS A 157 5.63 -3.99 0.16
CA HIS A 157 6.52 -5.04 0.62
C HIS A 157 5.73 -6.09 1.41
N PHE A 158 5.75 -7.35 0.97
CA PHE A 158 4.91 -8.41 1.53
C PHE A 158 5.71 -9.34 2.43
N TYR A 159 5.09 -9.69 3.56
CA TYR A 159 5.66 -10.55 4.56
C TYR A 159 4.67 -11.61 5.05
N ALA A 160 5.21 -12.65 5.70
CA ALA A 160 4.45 -13.59 6.50
C ALA A 160 5.16 -13.82 7.85
N ALA A 161 4.38 -13.98 8.90
CA ALA A 161 4.87 -14.27 10.24
C ALA A 161 3.90 -15.18 11.00
N GLU A 162 4.47 -16.11 11.76
CA GLU A 162 3.71 -16.88 12.75
C GLU A 162 3.34 -15.97 13.92
N TYR A 163 2.15 -16.18 14.48
CA TYR A 163 1.75 -15.59 15.77
C TYR A 163 1.13 -16.67 16.65
N ALA A 164 1.28 -16.54 17.97
CA ALA A 164 0.49 -17.31 18.91
C ALA A 164 -0.73 -16.48 19.37
N PRO A 165 -1.92 -17.08 19.54
CA PRO A 165 -3.09 -16.35 20.05
C PRO A 165 -2.85 -15.60 21.37
N GLU A 166 -1.94 -16.12 22.21
CA GLU A 166 -1.57 -15.50 23.48
C GLU A 166 -0.72 -14.22 23.31
N ASP A 167 -0.11 -14.01 22.14
CA ASP A 167 0.70 -12.83 21.82
C ASP A 167 -0.14 -11.62 21.41
N VAL A 168 -1.45 -11.81 21.17
CA VAL A 168 -2.38 -10.74 20.82
C VAL A 168 -2.73 -9.95 22.09
N SER A 169 -2.15 -8.76 22.23
CA SER A 169 -2.41 -7.87 23.36
C SER A 169 -3.03 -6.55 22.88
N GLY A 170 -4.36 -6.52 22.75
CA GLY A 170 -5.06 -5.33 22.26
C GLY A 170 -4.95 -5.16 20.75
N GLY A 171 -4.81 -3.92 20.30
CA GLY A 171 -4.99 -3.48 18.91
C GLY A 171 -6.03 -2.36 18.86
N GLY A 172 -6.46 -1.98 17.67
CA GLY A 172 -7.46 -0.92 17.51
C GLY A 172 -7.08 0.16 16.51
N GLY A 173 -5.81 0.20 16.09
CA GLY A 173 -5.25 1.34 15.36
C GLY A 173 -4.92 2.51 16.29
N VAL A 174 -4.56 3.65 15.70
CA VAL A 174 -4.21 4.87 16.44
C VAL A 174 -5.40 5.83 16.50
N GLU A 175 -6.01 5.98 17.69
CA GLU A 175 -7.19 6.87 17.88
C GLU A 175 -6.91 8.32 17.45
N GLU A 176 -5.69 8.83 17.71
CA GLU A 176 -5.28 10.19 17.31
C GLU A 176 -5.23 10.39 15.78
N GLU A 177 -5.10 9.31 15.02
CA GLU A 177 -5.09 9.30 13.55
C GLU A 177 -6.49 9.04 12.96
N GLY A 178 -7.49 8.86 13.82
CA GLY A 178 -8.87 8.58 13.42
C GLY A 178 -9.05 7.15 12.88
N GLU A 179 -8.13 6.24 13.21
CA GLU A 179 -8.21 4.84 12.84
C GLU A 179 -9.07 4.07 13.84
N GLU A 180 -10.04 3.32 13.33
CA GLU A 180 -10.85 2.38 14.10
C GLU A 180 -10.73 1.02 13.41
N ILE A 181 -9.91 0.16 14.02
CA ILE A 181 -9.53 -1.13 13.45
C ILE A 181 -9.98 -2.26 14.38
N GLU A 182 -10.72 -3.23 13.84
CA GLU A 182 -11.15 -4.42 14.56
C GLU A 182 -10.23 -5.60 14.22
N PRO A 183 -9.46 -6.17 15.17
CA PRO A 183 -8.77 -7.43 14.95
C PRO A 183 -9.76 -8.59 14.80
N VAL A 184 -9.64 -9.37 13.73
CA VAL A 184 -10.50 -10.53 13.45
C VAL A 184 -9.66 -11.79 13.21
N VAL A 185 -9.97 -12.86 13.95
CA VAL A 185 -9.35 -14.17 13.75
C VAL A 185 -10.25 -15.00 12.84
N VAL A 186 -9.72 -15.46 11.71
CA VAL A 186 -10.48 -16.18 10.68
C VAL A 186 -9.85 -17.56 10.46
N PRO A 187 -10.60 -18.67 10.57
CA PRO A 187 -10.13 -19.97 10.13
C PRO A 187 -9.67 -19.92 8.67
N TYR A 188 -8.53 -20.54 8.36
CA TYR A 188 -7.94 -20.44 7.03
C TYR A 188 -8.89 -20.89 5.91
N ASP A 189 -9.60 -22.01 6.11
CA ASP A 189 -10.55 -22.54 5.13
C ASP A 189 -11.75 -21.59 4.93
N GLU A 190 -12.13 -20.84 5.97
CA GLU A 190 -13.14 -19.79 5.88
C GLU A 190 -12.60 -18.58 5.09
N ALA A 191 -11.36 -18.15 5.36
CA ALA A 191 -10.73 -17.05 4.63
C ALA A 191 -10.64 -17.33 3.13
N LEU A 192 -10.33 -18.57 2.72
CA LEU A 192 -10.41 -18.99 1.32
C LEU A 192 -11.82 -18.87 0.75
N GLY A 193 -12.84 -19.29 1.51
CA GLY A 193 -14.24 -19.11 1.14
C GLY A 193 -14.62 -17.64 0.97
N MET A 194 -14.13 -16.77 1.86
CA MET A 194 -14.35 -15.32 1.81
C MET A 194 -13.65 -14.66 0.62
N VAL A 195 -12.49 -15.15 0.20
CA VAL A 195 -11.86 -14.71 -1.06
C VAL A 195 -12.72 -15.13 -2.25
N ALA A 196 -13.25 -16.36 -2.25
CA ALA A 196 -14.05 -16.88 -3.35
C ALA A 196 -15.40 -16.16 -3.53
N ASP A 197 -16.01 -15.70 -2.45
CA ASP A 197 -17.29 -14.98 -2.47
C ASP A 197 -17.16 -13.45 -2.31
N ALA A 198 -15.91 -12.93 -2.34
CA ALA A 198 -15.56 -11.51 -2.23
C ALA A 198 -15.94 -10.83 -0.90
N ARG A 199 -16.18 -11.58 0.18
CA ARG A 199 -16.16 -11.02 1.54
C ARG A 199 -14.77 -10.51 1.95
N ILE A 200 -13.70 -11.10 1.39
CA ILE A 200 -12.37 -10.49 1.35
C ILE A 200 -12.18 -9.95 -0.07
N ALA A 201 -12.23 -8.63 -0.20
CA ALA A 201 -12.14 -7.90 -1.47
C ALA A 201 -10.91 -6.96 -1.56
N ASP A 202 -9.94 -7.13 -0.65
CA ASP A 202 -8.68 -6.40 -0.66
C ASP A 202 -7.58 -7.18 -1.38
N GLY A 203 -6.93 -6.56 -2.36
CA GLY A 203 -6.00 -7.24 -3.27
C GLY A 203 -4.77 -7.83 -2.57
N LYS A 204 -4.14 -7.09 -1.64
CA LYS A 204 -2.96 -7.58 -0.90
C LYS A 204 -3.33 -8.75 0.00
N THR A 205 -4.51 -8.72 0.60
CA THR A 205 -5.03 -9.81 1.45
C THR A 205 -5.34 -11.05 0.63
N VAL A 206 -6.01 -10.91 -0.51
CA VAL A 206 -6.27 -12.03 -1.43
C VAL A 206 -4.96 -12.69 -1.85
N ILE A 207 -3.94 -11.90 -2.21
CA ILE A 207 -2.60 -12.40 -2.55
C ILE A 207 -1.99 -13.22 -1.41
N LEU A 208 -2.03 -12.71 -0.18
CA LEU A 208 -1.45 -13.39 0.99
C LEU A 208 -2.21 -14.67 1.38
N VAL A 209 -3.54 -14.65 1.34
CA VAL A 209 -4.36 -15.84 1.59
C VAL A 209 -4.09 -16.93 0.55
N GLN A 210 -3.94 -16.56 -0.72
CA GLN A 210 -3.55 -17.51 -1.78
C GLN A 210 -2.12 -18.00 -1.61
N TRP A 211 -1.19 -17.15 -1.18
CA TRP A 211 0.18 -17.58 -0.87
C TRP A 211 0.20 -18.63 0.25
N ALA A 212 -0.62 -18.47 1.30
CA ALA A 212 -0.75 -19.47 2.36
C ALA A 212 -1.28 -20.82 1.85
N ALA A 213 -2.16 -20.81 0.83
CA ALA A 213 -2.61 -22.03 0.16
C ALA A 213 -1.46 -22.81 -0.48
N LEU A 214 -0.52 -22.09 -1.08
CA LEU A 214 0.57 -22.69 -1.83
C LEU A 214 1.74 -23.13 -0.93
N ASN A 215 1.86 -22.58 0.28
CA ASN A 215 3.08 -22.72 1.08
C ASN A 215 2.87 -23.19 2.53
N LEU A 216 1.68 -23.02 3.11
CA LEU A 216 1.44 -23.30 4.54
C LEU A 216 0.41 -24.39 4.78
N PHE A 217 -0.73 -24.33 4.07
CA PHE A 217 -1.92 -25.12 4.41
C PHE A 217 -2.43 -26.04 3.30
N GLY A 218 -1.73 -26.07 2.15
CA GLY A 218 -2.02 -26.92 1.00
C GLY A 218 -1.41 -28.32 1.06
#